data_AF-A0A9P4XNB8-F1
#
_entry.id   AF-A0A9P4XNB8-F1
#
_cell.length_a   1.000
_cell.length_b   1.000
_cell.length_c   1.000
_cell.angle_alpha   90.00
_cell.angle_beta   90.00
_cell.angle_gamma   90.00
#
_symmetry.space_group_name_H-M   'P 1'
#
loop_
_entity.id
_entity.type
_entity.pdbx_description
1 polymer ?
#
loop_
_entity_poly.entity_id
_entity_poly.type
_entity_poly.pdbx_seq_one_letter_code
_entity_poly.pdbx_strand_id
1 'polypeptide(L)'
;MGLIRCPNALLVFWLIPLVQAYTVFETNCSAPATLSNYVSSPNTRGTLDILWSSLFTIFACTWTLQHPNIPAQRSNSRSGPAEHVKWMSAQWRRTQWRNAKWGLKSLYRNTLRMLWTVIAPELIMIAAFNDLMKAREICCKMRKYAEEDGVAWSSTHSYLANMGGFVIRYKPTEKQKHHNPYHLNGEYIYLLRQKGYIAKLPNMTEEEIKDKSKGDIFVKLIALGQIVWSTIQIIARAVRRLPVSPLEVAVVAFAISAVFIYGLYWNKPQQEGAMPTEVYALLEHKGTDPFFKAAFQEFLGDLGIDIDIKPPPGAPISLDSVPDEAGDWGMAGVMSVGAAVFGGVHAVAWNFAFPSTVELILWRCASIYTAAAPLCTMLLGYINVKLDSDSSIGNVFMSAFCIFSAFLYVIARLFILVEMFRTLCFLPPGSYISTWTTNMPHLA
;
A
#
# COMPACT_ATOMS: atom_id res chain seq x y z
N MET A 1 -37.25 -17.61 -21.48
CA MET A 1 -36.08 -18.37 -20.99
C MET A 1 -34.86 -17.89 -21.78
N GLY A 2 -34.20 -16.85 -21.28
CA GLY A 2 -33.06 -16.22 -21.96
C GLY A 2 -31.74 -16.83 -21.48
N LEU A 3 -30.96 -17.37 -22.41
CA LEU A 3 -29.59 -17.78 -22.16
C LEU A 3 -28.65 -16.67 -22.66
N ILE A 4 -28.04 -15.99 -21.70
CA ILE A 4 -26.96 -15.02 -21.92
C ILE A 4 -25.72 -15.82 -22.34
N ARG A 5 -25.35 -15.73 -23.63
CA ARG A 5 -24.09 -16.27 -24.16
C ARG A 5 -22.93 -15.35 -23.75
N CYS A 6 -22.02 -15.87 -22.94
CA CYS A 6 -20.76 -15.21 -22.58
C CYS A 6 -19.77 -15.23 -23.77
N PRO A 7 -19.21 -14.09 -24.21
CA PRO A 7 -18.21 -14.07 -25.29
C PRO A 7 -16.78 -14.46 -24.86
N ASN A 8 -16.51 -14.52 -23.55
CA ASN A 8 -15.12 -14.49 -23.05
C ASN A 8 -14.42 -15.86 -23.02
N ALA A 9 -15.12 -16.97 -23.19
CA ALA A 9 -14.51 -18.31 -23.22
C ALA A 9 -13.83 -18.62 -24.57
N LEU A 10 -14.23 -17.95 -25.65
CA LEU A 10 -13.66 -18.18 -26.98
C LEU A 10 -12.28 -17.54 -27.16
N LEU A 11 -11.97 -16.46 -26.43
CA LEU A 11 -10.65 -15.80 -26.49
C LEU A 11 -9.51 -16.69 -25.98
N VAL A 12 -9.75 -17.54 -24.99
CA VAL A 12 -8.73 -18.46 -24.45
C VAL A 12 -8.39 -19.57 -25.46
N PHE A 13 -9.36 -20.01 -26.26
CA PHE A 13 -9.14 -21.03 -27.29
C PHE A 13 -8.38 -20.50 -28.52
N TRP A 14 -8.46 -19.20 -28.82
CA TRP A 14 -7.68 -18.57 -29.89
C TRP A 14 -6.19 -18.38 -29.57
N LEU A 15 -5.78 -18.59 -28.31
CA LEU A 15 -4.36 -18.57 -27.90
C LEU A 15 -3.69 -19.95 -28.00
N ILE A 16 -4.45 -21.02 -28.24
CA ILE A 16 -3.90 -22.38 -28.34
C ILE A 16 -2.94 -22.56 -29.54
N PRO A 17 -3.16 -21.94 -30.72
CA PRO A 17 -2.18 -22.02 -31.82
C PRO A 17 -0.85 -21.31 -31.53
N LEU A 18 -0.81 -20.36 -30.58
CA LEU A 18 0.44 -19.72 -30.13
C LEU A 18 1.30 -20.66 -29.27
N VAL A 19 0.74 -21.75 -28.75
CA VAL A 19 1.47 -22.77 -27.97
C VAL A 19 2.41 -23.61 -28.87
N GLN A 20 2.15 -23.68 -30.17
CA GLN A 20 2.97 -24.45 -31.13
C GLN A 20 4.29 -23.75 -31.54
N ALA A 21 4.57 -22.55 -31.05
CA ALA A 21 5.80 -21.79 -31.36
C ALA A 21 6.89 -21.85 -30.26
N TYR A 22 6.69 -22.63 -29.19
CA TYR A 22 7.65 -22.70 -28.10
C TYR A 22 8.72 -23.76 -28.35
N THR A 23 9.98 -23.34 -28.32
CA THR A 23 11.11 -24.25 -28.20
C THR A 23 11.30 -24.59 -26.72
N VAL A 24 11.28 -25.89 -26.39
CA VAL A 24 11.49 -26.42 -25.03
C VAL A 24 12.86 -27.09 -24.99
N PHE A 25 13.70 -26.67 -24.05
CA PHE A 25 14.96 -27.33 -23.75
C PHE A 25 14.82 -28.14 -22.47
N GLU A 26 14.83 -29.47 -22.62
CA GLU A 26 14.86 -30.40 -21.49
C GLU A 26 16.28 -30.57 -20.96
N THR A 27 16.49 -30.25 -19.69
CA THR A 27 17.84 -30.18 -19.12
C THR A 27 18.38 -31.57 -18.77
N ASN A 28 19.46 -31.99 -19.44
CA ASN A 28 20.15 -33.28 -19.22
C ASN A 28 21.58 -33.09 -18.69
N CYS A 29 21.77 -32.14 -17.75
CA CYS A 29 23.04 -31.75 -17.07
C CYS A 29 23.85 -30.58 -17.67
N SER A 30 23.36 -29.89 -18.69
CA SER A 30 24.04 -28.74 -19.30
C SER A 30 23.06 -27.59 -19.61
N ALA A 31 23.54 -26.35 -19.48
CA ALA A 31 22.77 -25.16 -19.89
C ALA A 31 22.60 -25.14 -21.42
N PRO A 32 21.52 -24.54 -21.95
CA PRO A 32 21.32 -24.46 -23.39
C PRO A 32 22.49 -23.74 -24.06
N ALA A 33 22.90 -24.21 -25.25
CA ALA A 33 23.93 -23.54 -26.05
C ALA A 33 23.34 -22.47 -26.99
N THR A 34 22.04 -22.58 -27.27
CA THR A 34 21.28 -21.71 -28.20
C THR A 34 20.12 -21.06 -27.47
N LEU A 35 19.54 -20.01 -28.08
CA LEU A 35 18.34 -19.38 -27.56
C LEU A 35 17.19 -20.40 -27.52
N SER A 36 16.52 -20.51 -26.36
CA SER A 36 15.36 -21.37 -26.14
C SER A 36 14.28 -20.58 -25.41
N ASN A 37 13.03 -20.72 -25.82
CA ASN A 37 11.93 -19.96 -25.23
C ASN A 37 11.58 -20.45 -23.82
N TYR A 38 11.81 -21.73 -23.55
CA TYR A 38 11.55 -22.35 -22.26
C TYR A 38 12.65 -23.34 -21.89
N VAL A 39 13.12 -23.28 -20.65
CA VAL A 39 14.13 -24.19 -20.08
C VAL A 39 13.55 -24.86 -18.84
N SER A 40 13.56 -26.19 -18.80
CA SER A 40 13.04 -26.96 -17.67
C SER A 40 14.07 -27.08 -16.52
N SER A 41 13.60 -26.96 -15.28
CA SER A 41 14.29 -27.38 -14.06
C SER A 41 14.22 -28.92 -13.92
N PRO A 42 15.10 -29.63 -13.17
CA PRO A 42 15.93 -29.14 -12.05
C PRO A 42 17.44 -29.10 -12.30
N ASN A 43 17.95 -29.63 -13.42
CA ASN A 43 19.40 -29.77 -13.61
C ASN A 43 20.12 -28.43 -13.83
N THR A 44 19.40 -27.41 -14.28
CA THR A 44 19.85 -26.01 -14.32
C THR A 44 18.74 -25.09 -13.83
N ARG A 45 19.05 -23.80 -13.64
CA ARG A 45 18.03 -22.79 -13.33
C ARG A 45 17.02 -22.73 -14.48
N GLY A 46 15.73 -22.99 -14.21
CA GLY A 46 14.68 -22.98 -15.22
C GLY A 46 14.04 -21.60 -15.44
N THR A 47 13.28 -21.45 -16.53
CA THR A 47 12.51 -20.21 -16.78
C THR A 47 11.44 -19.99 -15.70
N LEU A 48 10.78 -21.06 -15.22
CA LEU A 48 9.80 -20.97 -14.14
C LEU A 48 10.42 -20.61 -12.80
N ASP A 49 11.64 -21.05 -12.51
CA ASP A 49 12.33 -20.68 -11.27
C ASP A 49 12.57 -19.17 -11.20
N ILE A 50 12.99 -18.57 -12.33
CA ILE A 50 13.18 -17.11 -12.45
C ILE A 50 11.85 -16.39 -12.26
N LEU A 51 10.79 -16.86 -12.95
CA LEU A 51 9.46 -16.27 -12.88
C LEU A 51 8.90 -16.33 -11.46
N TRP A 52 8.84 -17.51 -10.85
CA TRP A 52 8.24 -17.70 -9.53
C TRP A 52 9.03 -17.02 -8.42
N SER A 53 10.36 -17.11 -8.44
CA SER A 53 11.20 -16.40 -7.47
C SER A 53 10.97 -14.89 -7.55
N SER A 54 10.87 -14.34 -8.76
CA SER A 54 10.66 -12.89 -8.95
C SER A 54 9.24 -12.47 -8.57
N LEU A 55 8.22 -13.21 -9.01
CA LEU A 55 6.81 -12.94 -8.68
C LEU A 55 6.56 -13.05 -7.18
N PHE A 56 7.11 -14.07 -6.52
CA PHE A 56 6.98 -14.24 -5.07
C PHE A 56 7.65 -13.08 -4.34
N THR A 57 8.82 -12.61 -4.81
CA THR A 57 9.49 -11.46 -4.19
C THR A 57 8.71 -10.16 -4.42
N ILE A 58 8.20 -9.91 -5.63
CA ILE A 58 7.35 -8.74 -5.92
C ILE A 58 6.08 -8.78 -5.07
N PHE A 59 5.44 -9.95 -4.95
CA PHE A 59 4.29 -10.17 -4.08
C PHE A 59 4.66 -9.90 -2.62
N ALA A 60 5.74 -10.49 -2.11
CA ALA A 60 6.21 -10.27 -0.74
C ALA A 60 6.48 -8.79 -0.47
N CYS A 61 7.21 -8.09 -1.37
CA CYS A 61 7.43 -6.65 -1.31
C CYS A 61 6.10 -5.89 -1.23
N THR A 62 5.25 -6.03 -2.24
CA THR A 62 4.04 -5.21 -2.37
C THR A 62 2.95 -5.54 -1.36
N TRP A 63 2.90 -6.78 -0.86
CA TRP A 63 1.99 -7.20 0.18
C TRP A 63 2.41 -6.64 1.54
N THR A 64 3.68 -6.79 1.89
CA THR A 64 4.17 -6.38 3.22
C THR A 64 4.29 -4.86 3.38
N LEU A 65 4.36 -4.11 2.28
CA LEU A 65 4.29 -2.65 2.29
C LEU A 65 2.94 -2.08 2.74
N GLN A 66 1.87 -2.89 2.70
CA GLN A 66 0.55 -2.41 3.04
C GLN A 66 0.43 -2.21 4.56
N HIS A 67 0.22 -0.96 4.98
CA HIS A 67 -0.08 -0.60 6.38
C HIS A 67 -1.53 -0.11 6.48
N PRO A 68 -2.51 -1.03 6.35
CA PRO A 68 -3.92 -0.67 6.42
C PRO A 68 -4.28 0.00 7.76
N ASN A 69 -5.17 0.99 7.71
CA ASN A 69 -5.78 1.56 8.92
C ASN A 69 -6.63 0.53 9.68
N ILE A 70 -6.94 0.82 10.93
CA ILE A 70 -7.62 -0.12 11.82
C ILE A 70 -9.03 -0.39 11.30
N PRO A 71 -9.45 -1.68 11.20
CA PRO A 71 -10.74 -2.02 10.67
C PRO A 71 -11.88 -1.49 11.56
N ALA A 72 -12.98 -1.10 10.93
CA ALA A 72 -14.20 -0.68 11.61
C ALA A 72 -14.65 -1.72 12.65
N GLN A 73 -14.77 -1.30 13.91
CA GLN A 73 -15.25 -2.19 14.97
C GLN A 73 -16.76 -2.39 14.90
N ARG A 74 -17.19 -3.61 15.26
CA ARG A 74 -18.62 -3.90 15.50
C ARG A 74 -18.98 -3.62 16.96
N SER A 75 -20.18 -3.09 17.18
CA SER A 75 -20.82 -3.20 18.49
C SER A 75 -21.28 -4.64 18.70
N ASN A 76 -20.67 -5.35 19.64
CA ASN A 76 -21.27 -6.55 20.21
C ASN A 76 -22.22 -6.07 21.31
N SER A 77 -23.47 -5.75 20.96
CA SER A 77 -24.50 -5.52 21.98
C SER A 77 -24.72 -6.84 22.73
N ARG A 78 -24.30 -6.91 23.99
CA ARG A 78 -24.54 -8.05 24.88
C ARG A 78 -26.04 -8.12 25.20
N SER A 79 -26.76 -9.03 24.56
CA SER A 79 -28.11 -9.42 24.96
C SER A 79 -28.06 -10.44 26.09
N GLY A 80 -28.99 -10.34 27.05
CA GLY A 80 -28.99 -11.03 28.34
C GLY A 80 -29.19 -12.56 28.32
N PRO A 81 -29.20 -13.20 29.51
CA PRO A 81 -28.86 -14.62 29.68
C PRO A 81 -29.88 -15.67 29.16
N ALA A 82 -31.12 -15.30 28.84
CA ALA A 82 -32.22 -16.27 28.76
C ALA A 82 -32.54 -16.84 27.35
N GLU A 83 -31.98 -16.30 26.25
CA GLU A 83 -32.26 -16.79 24.87
C GLU A 83 -31.06 -17.52 24.22
N HIS A 84 -30.18 -18.07 25.04
CA HIS A 84 -28.80 -18.34 24.64
C HIS A 84 -28.63 -19.51 23.64
N VAL A 85 -29.44 -20.57 23.68
CA VAL A 85 -29.07 -21.85 23.03
C VAL A 85 -29.54 -22.01 21.56
N LYS A 86 -30.78 -21.64 21.21
CA LYS A 86 -31.28 -21.75 19.81
C LYS A 86 -30.81 -20.60 18.91
N TRP A 87 -30.72 -19.39 19.46
CA TRP A 87 -30.22 -18.22 18.75
C TRP A 87 -28.73 -18.34 18.42
N MET A 88 -27.92 -18.98 19.28
CA MET A 88 -26.49 -19.18 19.05
C MET A 88 -26.16 -19.88 17.72
N SER A 89 -26.91 -20.89 17.26
CA SER A 89 -26.59 -21.60 16.01
C SER A 89 -26.88 -20.80 14.73
N ALA A 90 -27.99 -20.05 14.71
CA ALA A 90 -28.38 -19.20 13.58
C ALA A 90 -27.61 -17.87 13.57
N GLN A 91 -27.30 -17.33 14.75
CA GLN A 91 -26.37 -16.21 14.96
C GLN A 91 -24.96 -16.62 14.53
N TRP A 92 -24.47 -17.80 14.94
CA TRP A 92 -23.12 -18.28 14.62
C TRP A 92 -22.95 -18.50 13.12
N ARG A 93 -23.91 -19.14 12.43
CA ARG A 93 -23.88 -19.26 10.95
C ARG A 93 -23.93 -17.91 10.25
N ARG A 94 -24.83 -17.00 10.66
CA ARG A 94 -24.87 -15.63 10.10
C ARG A 94 -23.60 -14.85 10.39
N THR A 95 -22.98 -15.05 11.55
CA THR A 95 -21.73 -14.38 11.94
C THR A 95 -20.54 -14.94 11.18
N GLN A 96 -20.43 -16.25 11.02
CA GLN A 96 -19.45 -16.94 10.17
C GLN A 96 -19.55 -16.49 8.70
N TRP A 97 -20.73 -16.58 8.09
CA TRP A 97 -20.95 -16.14 6.70
C TRP A 97 -20.67 -14.66 6.51
N ARG A 98 -21.08 -13.82 7.47
CA ARG A 98 -20.79 -12.39 7.42
C ARG A 98 -19.27 -12.17 7.56
N ASN A 99 -18.60 -12.81 8.52
CA ASN A 99 -17.14 -12.72 8.70
C ASN A 99 -16.38 -13.20 7.46
N ALA A 100 -16.80 -14.28 6.80
CA ALA A 100 -16.24 -14.75 5.54
C ALA A 100 -16.41 -13.73 4.41
N LYS A 101 -17.61 -13.13 4.28
CA LYS A 101 -17.87 -12.05 3.31
C LYS A 101 -16.97 -10.83 3.57
N TRP A 102 -16.73 -10.49 4.83
CA TRP A 102 -15.84 -9.38 5.20
C TRP A 102 -14.37 -9.73 4.96
N GLY A 103 -13.93 -10.94 5.29
CA GLY A 103 -12.59 -11.44 4.98
C GLY A 103 -12.34 -11.40 3.47
N LEU A 104 -13.29 -11.86 2.66
CA LEU A 104 -13.20 -11.80 1.19
C LEU A 104 -13.17 -10.36 0.66
N LYS A 105 -13.99 -9.46 1.23
CA LYS A 105 -13.97 -8.03 0.87
C LYS A 105 -12.64 -7.36 1.28
N SER A 106 -12.06 -7.75 2.41
CA SER A 106 -10.76 -7.27 2.88
C SER A 106 -9.64 -7.74 1.96
N LEU A 107 -9.62 -9.04 1.66
CA LEU A 107 -8.69 -9.65 0.71
C LEU A 107 -8.76 -8.94 -0.64
N TYR A 108 -9.96 -8.78 -1.21
CA TYR A 108 -10.15 -8.11 -2.50
C TYR A 108 -9.57 -6.69 -2.53
N ARG A 109 -9.81 -5.88 -1.49
CA ARG A 109 -9.27 -4.51 -1.41
C ARG A 109 -7.76 -4.49 -1.26
N ASN A 110 -7.20 -5.36 -0.42
CA ASN A 110 -5.76 -5.47 -0.22
C ASN A 110 -5.05 -5.96 -1.49
N THR A 111 -5.66 -6.91 -2.22
CA THR A 111 -5.18 -7.34 -3.53
C THR A 111 -5.23 -6.19 -4.54
N LEU A 112 -6.32 -5.41 -4.60
CA LEU A 112 -6.43 -4.29 -5.52
C LEU A 112 -5.36 -3.22 -5.25
N ARG A 113 -5.06 -2.94 -3.98
CA ARG A 113 -3.96 -2.05 -3.58
C ARG A 113 -2.60 -2.58 -3.96
N MET A 114 -2.37 -3.86 -3.75
CA MET A 114 -1.14 -4.53 -4.19
C MET A 114 -0.93 -4.32 -5.69
N LEU A 115 -1.98 -4.53 -6.50
CA LEU A 115 -1.92 -4.32 -7.94
C LEU A 115 -1.64 -2.86 -8.31
N TRP A 116 -2.26 -1.90 -7.63
CA TRP A 116 -1.92 -0.48 -7.79
C TRP A 116 -0.48 -0.17 -7.39
N THR A 117 0.05 -0.83 -6.37
CA THR A 117 1.45 -0.70 -5.92
C THR A 117 2.43 -1.24 -6.96
N VAL A 118 2.07 -2.33 -7.65
CA VAL A 118 2.89 -2.88 -8.74
C VAL A 118 2.98 -1.89 -9.91
N ILE A 119 1.88 -1.18 -10.21
CA ILE A 119 1.83 -0.19 -11.30
C ILE A 119 2.57 1.10 -10.91
N ALA A 120 2.35 1.57 -9.69
CA ALA A 120 2.82 2.87 -9.21
C ALA A 120 3.18 2.80 -7.70
N PRO A 121 4.34 2.24 -7.32
CA PRO A 121 4.77 2.15 -5.93
C PRO A 121 4.99 3.53 -5.27
N GLU A 122 5.26 4.57 -6.07
CA GLU A 122 5.37 5.96 -5.63
C GLU A 122 4.10 6.47 -4.94
N LEU A 123 2.91 5.98 -5.31
CA LEU A 123 1.65 6.41 -4.67
C LEU A 123 1.60 5.99 -3.20
N ILE A 124 2.10 4.79 -2.88
CA ILE A 124 2.20 4.34 -1.49
C ILE A 124 3.30 5.12 -0.76
N MET A 125 4.38 5.46 -1.44
CA MET A 125 5.45 6.27 -0.83
C MET A 125 4.94 7.66 -0.42
N ILE A 126 4.12 8.31 -1.26
CA ILE A 126 3.47 9.59 -0.92
C ILE A 126 2.55 9.42 0.29
N ALA A 127 1.71 8.38 0.29
CA ALA A 127 0.83 8.10 1.42
C ALA A 127 1.64 7.89 2.71
N ALA A 128 2.75 7.15 2.63
CA ALA A 128 3.64 6.91 3.76
C ALA A 128 4.30 8.18 4.28
N PHE A 129 4.75 9.05 3.38
CA PHE A 129 5.35 10.33 3.74
C PHE A 129 4.33 11.27 4.36
N ASN A 130 3.12 11.35 3.81
CA ASN A 130 2.03 12.14 4.35
C ASN A 130 1.68 11.69 5.78
N ASP A 131 1.51 10.38 5.99
CA ASP A 131 1.25 9.82 7.31
C ASP A 131 2.35 10.20 8.31
N LEU A 132 3.63 10.18 7.89
CA LEU A 132 4.76 10.59 8.72
C LEU A 132 4.72 12.08 9.08
N MET A 133 4.45 12.94 8.11
CA MET A 133 4.38 14.38 8.33
C MET A 133 3.24 14.72 9.29
N LYS A 134 2.03 14.19 9.07
CA LYS A 134 0.87 14.43 9.95
C LYS A 134 1.07 13.85 11.34
N ALA A 135 1.66 12.66 11.45
CA ALA A 135 1.99 12.08 12.75
C ALA A 135 2.98 12.95 13.54
N ARG A 136 4.00 13.50 12.87
CA ARG A 136 4.98 14.42 13.48
C ARG A 136 4.35 15.74 13.91
N GLU A 137 3.52 16.33 13.05
CA GLU A 137 2.82 17.58 13.35
C GLU A 137 1.91 17.43 14.57
N ILE A 138 1.06 16.40 14.59
CA ILE A 138 0.18 16.09 15.73
C ILE A 138 1.00 15.81 16.98
N CYS A 139 2.09 15.04 16.87
CA CYS A 139 2.96 14.77 18.02
C CYS A 139 3.54 16.07 18.60
N CYS A 140 3.90 17.03 17.75
CA CYS A 140 4.40 18.34 18.18
C CYS A 140 3.30 19.14 18.89
N LYS A 141 2.09 19.19 18.32
CA LYS A 141 0.92 19.86 18.92
C LYS A 141 0.54 19.26 20.28
N MET A 142 0.65 17.94 20.42
CA MET A 142 0.28 17.21 21.64
C MET A 142 1.32 17.29 22.76
N ARG A 143 2.59 17.59 22.45
CA ARG A 143 3.70 17.54 23.42
C ARG A 143 3.42 18.36 24.69
N LYS A 144 2.92 19.58 24.54
CA LYS A 144 2.59 20.46 25.66
C LYS A 144 1.56 19.82 26.60
N TYR A 145 0.47 19.28 26.04
CA TYR A 145 -0.59 18.65 26.84
C TYR A 145 -0.13 17.32 27.45
N ALA A 146 0.74 16.58 26.75
CA ALA A 146 1.31 15.33 27.27
C ALA A 146 2.18 15.59 28.51
N GLU A 147 2.98 16.66 28.50
CA GLU A 147 3.77 17.10 29.64
C GLU A 147 2.88 17.57 30.81
N GLU A 148 1.84 18.36 30.53
CA GLU A 148 0.85 18.79 31.53
C GLU A 148 0.09 17.62 32.18
N ASP A 149 -0.26 16.60 31.38
CA ASP A 149 -1.03 15.44 31.84
C ASP A 149 -0.17 14.37 32.52
N GLY A 150 1.15 14.44 32.37
CA GLY A 150 2.11 13.43 32.83
C GLY A 150 2.02 12.11 32.04
N VAL A 151 1.71 12.18 30.73
CA VAL A 151 1.50 11.01 29.87
C VAL A 151 2.56 10.98 28.77
N ALA A 152 3.07 9.80 28.45
CA ALA A 152 4.00 9.63 27.32
C ALA A 152 3.25 9.68 25.99
N TRP A 153 3.47 10.74 25.19
CA TRP A 153 2.93 10.85 23.83
C TRP A 153 4.05 10.92 22.79
N SER A 154 4.16 9.87 21.97
CA SER A 154 5.15 9.75 20.90
C SER A 154 4.51 9.76 19.50
N SER A 155 5.33 9.82 18.45
CA SER A 155 4.84 9.77 17.06
C SER A 155 4.01 8.52 16.77
N THR A 156 4.32 7.39 17.41
CA THR A 156 3.55 6.14 17.34
C THR A 156 2.11 6.31 17.85
N HIS A 157 1.89 7.14 18.87
CA HIS A 157 0.55 7.47 19.37
C HIS A 157 -0.24 8.30 18.36
N SER A 158 0.43 9.27 17.73
CA SER A 158 -0.17 10.07 16.64
C SER A 158 -0.53 9.22 15.42
N TYR A 159 0.33 8.26 15.04
CA TYR A 159 0.00 7.30 13.99
C TYR A 159 -1.20 6.43 14.39
N LEU A 160 -1.20 5.89 15.61
CA LEU A 160 -2.31 5.08 16.10
C LEU A 160 -3.63 5.86 16.07
N ALA A 161 -3.61 7.14 16.46
CA ALA A 161 -4.77 8.01 16.37
C ALA A 161 -5.24 8.19 14.92
N ASN A 162 -4.33 8.52 14.01
CA ASN A 162 -4.67 8.70 12.59
C ASN A 162 -5.10 7.41 11.90
N MET A 163 -4.73 6.24 12.42
CA MET A 163 -5.20 4.94 11.94
C MET A 163 -6.57 4.54 12.49
N GLY A 164 -7.15 5.34 13.41
CA GLY A 164 -8.46 5.09 14.01
C GLY A 164 -8.40 4.26 15.29
N GLY A 165 -7.24 4.26 15.96
CA GLY A 165 -6.95 3.49 17.16
C GLY A 165 -7.57 4.03 18.43
N PHE A 166 -8.16 5.23 18.39
CA PHE A 166 -8.91 5.81 19.51
C PHE A 166 -10.37 5.98 19.13
N VAL A 167 -11.25 5.57 20.03
CA VAL A 167 -12.69 5.64 19.81
C VAL A 167 -13.47 6.19 21.01
N ILE A 168 -14.59 6.85 20.72
CA ILE A 168 -15.62 7.19 21.71
C ILE A 168 -16.84 6.30 21.46
N ARG A 169 -17.35 5.65 22.50
CA ARG A 169 -18.59 4.88 22.46
C ARG A 169 -19.73 5.63 23.12
N TYR A 170 -20.89 5.65 22.46
CA TYR A 170 -22.15 6.15 23.00
C TYR A 170 -23.18 5.02 23.15
N LYS A 171 -24.17 5.18 24.05
CA LYS A 171 -25.32 4.24 24.13
C LYS A 171 -26.21 4.43 22.89
N PRO A 172 -26.39 3.40 22.03
CA PRO A 172 -27.11 3.58 20.78
C PRO A 172 -28.55 4.07 21.03
N THR A 173 -28.95 5.18 20.39
CA THR A 173 -30.33 5.70 20.44
C THR A 173 -31.07 5.28 19.18
N GLU A 174 -32.38 4.97 19.26
CA GLU A 174 -33.21 4.46 18.15
C GLU A 174 -33.20 5.33 16.87
N LYS A 175 -32.79 6.60 16.96
CA LYS A 175 -32.72 7.56 15.84
C LYS A 175 -31.30 7.87 15.34
N GLN A 176 -30.28 7.07 15.67
CA GLN A 176 -28.90 7.35 15.21
C GLN A 176 -28.69 6.97 13.73
N LYS A 177 -28.23 7.93 12.92
CA LYS A 177 -27.76 7.73 11.53
C LYS A 177 -26.29 7.28 11.44
N HIS A 178 -25.50 7.44 12.51
CA HIS A 178 -24.04 7.21 12.49
C HIS A 178 -23.62 5.88 13.13
N HIS A 179 -22.45 5.37 12.71
CA HIS A 179 -21.88 4.12 13.24
C HIS A 179 -21.24 4.34 14.63
N ASN A 180 -21.57 3.48 15.60
CA ASN A 180 -20.87 3.35 16.88
C ASN A 180 -19.89 2.17 16.76
N PRO A 181 -18.59 2.32 17.09
CA PRO A 181 -17.93 3.48 17.72
C PRO A 181 -17.58 4.65 16.78
N TYR A 182 -17.45 5.86 17.37
CA TYR A 182 -16.90 7.06 16.71
C TYR A 182 -15.38 7.03 16.76
N HIS A 183 -14.71 7.03 15.61
CA HIS A 183 -13.24 7.04 15.53
C HIS A 183 -12.68 8.46 15.62
N LEU A 184 -11.64 8.65 16.42
CA LEU A 184 -10.92 9.92 16.58
C LEU A 184 -9.59 9.87 15.84
N ASN A 185 -9.32 10.86 15.00
CA ASN A 185 -7.96 11.11 14.50
C ASN A 185 -7.17 11.94 15.55
N GLY A 186 -5.87 12.13 15.32
CA GLY A 186 -5.05 12.88 16.28
C GLY A 186 -5.47 14.35 16.44
N GLU A 187 -6.00 14.98 15.40
CA GLU A 187 -6.48 16.35 15.45
C GLU A 187 -7.71 16.51 16.36
N TYR A 188 -8.67 15.59 16.30
CA TYR A 188 -9.84 15.60 17.18
C TYR A 188 -9.44 15.37 18.65
N ILE A 189 -8.48 14.49 18.93
CA ILE A 189 -7.99 14.31 20.30
C ILE A 189 -7.35 15.61 20.81
N TYR A 190 -6.56 16.28 19.96
CA TYR A 190 -5.93 17.56 20.31
C TYR A 190 -7.00 18.62 20.64
N LEU A 191 -8.00 18.78 19.77
CA LEU A 191 -9.07 19.75 19.94
C LEU A 191 -9.92 19.47 21.19
N LEU A 192 -10.23 18.20 21.46
CA LEU A 192 -10.97 17.78 22.65
C LEU A 192 -10.20 18.08 23.94
N ARG A 193 -8.88 17.89 23.95
CA ARG A 193 -8.03 18.22 25.10
C ARG A 193 -7.84 19.73 25.27
N GLN A 194 -7.64 20.47 24.18
CA GLN A 194 -7.48 21.92 24.17
C GLN A 194 -8.73 22.63 24.71
N LYS A 195 -9.92 22.16 24.32
CA LYS A 195 -11.21 22.70 24.79
C LYS A 195 -11.64 22.15 26.17
N GLY A 196 -10.87 21.25 26.77
CA GLY A 196 -11.12 20.72 28.12
C GLY A 196 -12.20 19.65 28.23
N TYR A 197 -12.68 19.08 27.12
CA TYR A 197 -13.67 17.98 27.14
C TYR A 197 -13.09 16.63 27.58
N ILE A 198 -11.79 16.46 27.40
CA ILE A 198 -11.04 15.34 27.97
C ILE A 198 -10.05 15.95 28.98
N ALA A 199 -10.05 15.47 30.23
CA ALA A 199 -9.13 16.00 31.23
C ALA A 199 -7.67 15.60 31.00
N LYS A 200 -7.44 14.42 30.44
CA LYS A 200 -6.10 13.89 30.19
C LYS A 200 -6.03 13.16 28.87
N LEU A 201 -4.90 13.27 28.18
CA LEU A 201 -4.63 12.44 27.01
C LEU A 201 -4.75 10.94 27.34
N PRO A 202 -5.14 10.11 26.36
CA PRO A 202 -5.21 8.67 26.54
C PRO A 202 -3.89 8.11 27.08
N ASN A 203 -3.92 7.55 28.29
CA ASN A 203 -2.75 6.95 28.91
C ASN A 203 -2.54 5.55 28.33
N MET A 204 -1.68 5.47 27.32
CA MET A 204 -1.22 4.22 26.70
C MET A 204 0.29 4.33 26.57
N THR A 205 1.01 3.27 26.95
CA THR A 205 2.46 3.26 26.79
C THR A 205 2.85 2.82 25.38
N GLU A 206 3.97 3.32 24.86
CA GLU A 206 4.46 2.91 23.53
C GLU A 206 4.74 1.40 23.46
N GLU A 207 5.14 0.80 24.59
CA GLU A 207 5.40 -0.63 24.74
C GLU A 207 4.12 -1.46 24.58
N GLU A 208 3.00 -1.02 25.16
CA GLU A 208 1.69 -1.66 24.96
C GLU A 208 1.24 -1.62 23.48
N ILE A 209 1.55 -0.54 22.76
CA ILE A 209 1.23 -0.41 21.34
C ILE A 209 2.07 -1.39 20.51
N LYS A 210 3.38 -1.48 20.82
CA LYS A 210 4.34 -2.38 20.15
C LYS A 210 4.11 -3.85 20.48
N ASP A 211 3.60 -4.17 21.66
CA ASP A 211 3.27 -5.55 22.05
C ASP A 211 2.10 -6.10 21.22
N LYS A 212 1.08 -5.27 20.97
CA LYS A 212 -0.11 -5.63 20.19
C LYS A 212 0.16 -5.89 18.70
N SER A 213 1.30 -5.45 18.16
CA SER A 213 1.67 -5.65 16.74
C SER A 213 2.55 -6.89 16.49
N LYS A 214 2.86 -7.67 17.53
CA LYS A 214 3.81 -8.82 17.45
C LYS A 214 3.38 -9.95 16.51
N GLY A 215 2.07 -10.17 16.32
CA GLY A 215 1.54 -11.24 15.47
C GLY A 215 1.96 -11.15 14.00
N ASP A 216 2.15 -9.93 13.49
CA ASP A 216 2.46 -9.69 12.07
C ASP A 216 3.98 -9.63 11.79
N ILE A 217 4.82 -9.67 12.83
CA ILE A 217 6.29 -9.52 12.69
C ILE A 217 6.90 -10.73 11.99
N PHE A 218 6.41 -11.94 12.28
CA PHE A 218 6.99 -13.17 11.72
C PHE A 218 6.87 -13.25 10.19
N VAL A 219 5.68 -12.95 9.65
CA VAL A 219 5.45 -12.92 8.20
C VAL A 219 6.30 -11.86 7.51
N LYS A 220 6.48 -10.69 8.15
CA LYS A 220 7.34 -9.62 7.63
C LYS A 220 8.81 -9.96 7.66
N LEU A 221 9.30 -10.64 8.69
CA LEU A 221 10.69 -11.09 8.76
C LEU A 221 10.98 -12.11 7.66
N ILE A 222 10.05 -13.03 7.38
CA ILE A 222 10.17 -13.96 6.25
C ILE A 222 10.21 -13.19 4.93
N ALA A 223 9.28 -12.26 4.72
CA ALA A 223 9.24 -11.45 3.51
C ALA A 223 10.51 -10.61 3.33
N LEU A 224 10.99 -9.93 4.38
CA LEU A 224 12.23 -9.16 4.37
C LEU A 224 13.44 -10.05 4.06
N GLY A 225 13.51 -11.22 4.69
CA GLY A 225 14.52 -12.23 4.41
C GLY A 225 14.51 -12.64 2.95
N GLN A 226 13.32 -12.87 2.38
CA GLN A 226 13.16 -13.21 0.96
C GLN A 226 13.61 -12.08 0.04
N ILE A 227 13.29 -10.82 0.35
CA ILE A 227 13.68 -9.65 -0.44
C ILE A 227 15.21 -9.50 -0.44
N VAL A 228 15.83 -9.59 0.74
CA VAL A 228 17.29 -9.53 0.91
C VAL A 228 17.93 -10.68 0.15
N TRP A 229 17.40 -11.89 0.28
CA TRP A 229 17.93 -13.08 -0.38
C TRP A 229 17.87 -12.97 -1.91
N SER A 230 16.70 -12.63 -2.48
CA SER A 230 16.54 -12.42 -3.92
C SER A 230 17.49 -11.33 -4.44
N THR A 231 17.68 -10.25 -3.68
CA THR A 231 18.62 -9.18 -4.03
C THR A 231 20.06 -9.69 -4.06
N ILE A 232 20.48 -10.48 -3.07
CA ILE A 232 21.81 -11.11 -3.03
C ILE A 232 22.01 -12.03 -4.24
N GLN A 233 21.01 -12.84 -4.61
CA GLN A 233 21.11 -13.71 -5.79
C GLN A 233 21.35 -12.90 -7.07
N ILE A 234 20.60 -11.82 -7.26
CA ILE A 234 20.71 -10.96 -8.43
C ILE A 234 22.08 -10.26 -8.48
N ILE A 235 22.55 -9.74 -7.33
CA ILE A 235 23.88 -9.13 -7.23
C ILE A 235 24.99 -10.15 -7.51
N ALA A 236 24.90 -11.36 -6.95
CA ALA A 236 25.88 -12.42 -7.16
C ALA A 236 26.00 -12.80 -8.65
N ARG A 237 24.88 -12.82 -9.38
CA ARG A 237 24.87 -13.01 -10.84
C ARG A 237 25.52 -11.84 -11.58
N ALA A 238 25.19 -10.61 -11.20
CA ALA A 238 25.77 -9.41 -11.80
C ALA A 238 27.29 -9.34 -11.62
N VAL A 239 27.80 -9.66 -10.43
CA VAL A 239 29.25 -9.71 -10.13
C VAL A 239 29.96 -10.78 -10.96
N ARG A 240 29.31 -11.92 -11.18
CA ARG A 240 29.82 -13.00 -12.06
C ARG A 240 29.66 -12.71 -13.55
N ARG A 241 29.19 -11.51 -13.92
CA ARG A 241 28.88 -11.10 -15.30
C ARG A 241 27.92 -12.07 -16.00
N LEU A 242 27.05 -12.72 -15.24
CA LEU A 242 25.99 -13.54 -15.80
C LEU A 242 24.80 -12.65 -16.17
N PRO A 243 24.10 -12.96 -17.28
CA PRO A 243 22.89 -12.24 -17.65
C PRO A 243 21.86 -12.25 -16.51
N VAL A 244 21.27 -11.08 -16.28
CA VAL A 244 20.15 -10.84 -15.37
C VAL A 244 18.94 -10.52 -16.23
N SER A 245 17.77 -11.03 -15.86
CA SER A 245 16.53 -10.74 -16.60
C SER A 245 15.99 -9.34 -16.24
N PRO A 246 15.27 -8.67 -17.15
CA PRO A 246 14.55 -7.43 -16.82
C PRO A 246 13.58 -7.59 -15.63
N LEU A 247 12.97 -8.77 -15.47
CA LEU A 247 12.11 -9.07 -14.34
C LEU A 247 12.87 -9.10 -12.99
N GLU A 248 14.08 -9.67 -12.96
CA GLU A 248 14.96 -9.60 -11.79
C GLU A 248 15.37 -8.16 -11.46
N VAL A 249 15.62 -7.32 -12.48
CA VAL A 249 15.87 -5.87 -12.26
C VAL A 249 14.65 -5.20 -11.59
N ALA A 250 13.43 -5.61 -11.96
CA ALA A 250 12.20 -5.15 -11.31
C ALA A 250 12.17 -5.51 -9.82
N VAL A 251 12.60 -6.71 -9.46
CA VAL A 251 12.68 -7.16 -8.05
C VAL A 251 13.56 -6.21 -7.24
N VAL A 252 14.71 -5.80 -7.78
CA VAL A 252 15.59 -4.82 -7.13
C VAL A 252 14.91 -3.45 -7.01
N ALA A 253 14.22 -2.99 -8.05
CA ALA A 253 13.47 -1.74 -8.01
C ALA A 253 12.40 -1.74 -6.89
N PHE A 254 11.61 -2.82 -6.79
CA PHE A 254 10.62 -2.99 -5.73
C PHE A 254 11.26 -3.12 -4.34
N ALA A 255 12.41 -3.79 -4.24
CA ALA A 255 13.16 -3.89 -2.99
C ALA A 255 13.63 -2.51 -2.49
N ILE A 256 14.16 -1.67 -3.39
CA ILE A 256 14.58 -0.30 -3.07
C ILE A 256 13.37 0.52 -2.59
N SER A 257 12.26 0.50 -3.34
CA SER A 257 11.02 1.19 -2.93
C SER A 257 10.51 0.68 -1.59
N ALA A 258 10.60 -0.63 -1.34
CA ALA A 258 10.18 -1.22 -0.07
C ALA A 258 11.02 -0.70 1.10
N VAL A 259 12.36 -0.65 0.96
CA VAL A 259 13.26 -0.11 1.99
C VAL A 259 12.91 1.34 2.31
N PHE A 260 12.66 2.18 1.31
CA PHE A 260 12.25 3.57 1.52
C PHE A 260 10.93 3.68 2.30
N ILE A 261 9.90 2.93 1.88
CA ILE A 261 8.59 2.95 2.54
C ILE A 261 8.68 2.41 3.97
N TYR A 262 9.46 1.34 4.21
CA TYR A 262 9.71 0.84 5.57
C TYR A 262 10.42 1.86 6.45
N GLY A 263 11.37 2.61 5.90
CA GLY A 263 12.00 3.73 6.59
C GLY A 263 10.99 4.81 6.98
N LEU A 264 10.06 5.17 6.08
CA LEU A 264 8.99 6.12 6.36
C LEU A 264 7.99 5.61 7.41
N TYR A 265 7.72 4.31 7.42
CA TYR A 265 6.79 3.67 8.36
C TYR A 265 7.43 3.14 9.64
N TRP A 266 8.70 3.45 9.91
CA TRP A 266 9.43 2.93 11.07
C TRP A 266 8.69 3.09 12.41
N ASN A 267 7.99 4.22 12.59
CA ASN A 267 7.25 4.53 13.82
C ASN A 267 5.74 4.23 13.72
N LYS A 268 5.24 3.78 12.56
CA LYS A 268 3.81 3.48 12.33
C LYS A 268 3.51 2.06 12.85
N PRO A 269 2.63 1.89 13.84
CA PRO A 269 2.27 0.58 14.32
C PRO A 269 1.39 -0.13 13.28
N GLN A 270 1.74 -1.35 12.90
CA GLN A 270 0.92 -2.16 12.00
C GLN A 270 0.00 -3.02 12.87
N GLN A 271 -1.30 -2.72 12.86
CA GLN A 271 -2.30 -3.40 13.67
C GLN A 271 -3.36 -4.02 12.78
N GLU A 272 -3.14 -5.25 12.32
CA GLU A 272 -4.21 -6.06 11.73
C GLU A 272 -5.10 -6.61 12.83
N GLY A 273 -6.26 -5.96 13.05
CA GLY A 273 -7.31 -6.48 13.94
C GLY A 273 -7.18 -6.15 15.43
N ALA A 274 -6.26 -5.27 15.83
CA ALA A 274 -6.23 -4.77 17.21
C ALA A 274 -7.49 -3.95 17.53
N MET A 275 -8.00 -4.12 18.76
CA MET A 275 -9.13 -3.35 19.25
C MET A 275 -8.66 -1.92 19.55
N PRO A 276 -9.25 -0.87 18.92
CA PRO A 276 -9.00 0.50 19.31
C PRO A 276 -9.27 0.71 20.80
N THR A 277 -8.42 1.56 21.39
CA THR A 277 -8.47 1.99 22.77
C THR A 277 -9.67 2.91 22.95
N GLU A 278 -10.50 2.59 23.94
CA GLU A 278 -11.60 3.45 24.32
C GLU A 278 -11.06 4.68 25.05
N VAL A 279 -11.36 5.86 24.53
CA VAL A 279 -11.08 7.12 25.20
C VAL A 279 -12.31 7.51 26.00
N TYR A 280 -12.20 7.39 27.32
CA TYR A 280 -13.21 7.91 28.23
C TYR A 280 -13.01 9.43 28.33
N ALA A 281 -13.81 10.19 27.59
CA ALA A 281 -13.95 11.61 27.88
C ALA A 281 -14.55 11.78 29.29
N LEU A 282 -14.22 12.87 30.00
CA LEU A 282 -14.86 13.25 31.28
C LEU A 282 -16.30 13.72 31.05
N LEU A 283 -17.09 12.87 30.40
CA LEU A 283 -18.53 13.02 30.33
C LEU A 283 -19.12 12.31 31.54
N GLU A 284 -18.61 12.66 32.71
CA GLU A 284 -19.23 12.31 33.98
C GLU A 284 -20.40 13.28 34.20
N HIS A 285 -21.47 13.12 33.43
CA HIS A 285 -22.77 13.59 33.89
C HIS A 285 -23.93 12.72 33.41
N LYS A 286 -24.55 12.10 34.42
CA LYS A 286 -25.89 11.53 34.56
C LYS A 286 -26.82 11.68 33.34
N GLY A 287 -27.24 10.54 32.80
CA GLY A 287 -28.43 10.44 31.96
C GLY A 287 -28.17 10.77 30.49
N THR A 288 -28.57 9.85 29.62
CA THR A 288 -28.66 10.06 28.17
C THR A 288 -29.70 11.14 27.86
N ASP A 289 -29.29 12.41 27.80
CA ASP A 289 -30.15 13.51 27.38
C ASP A 289 -30.02 13.80 25.87
N PRO A 290 -31.14 14.05 25.15
CA PRO A 290 -31.14 14.53 23.77
C PRO A 290 -30.33 15.81 23.55
N PHE A 291 -30.17 16.62 24.60
CA PHE A 291 -29.36 17.82 24.63
C PHE A 291 -27.88 17.55 24.35
N PHE A 292 -27.36 16.40 24.78
CA PHE A 292 -25.97 16.01 24.57
C PHE A 292 -25.64 15.75 23.09
N LYS A 293 -26.58 15.14 22.34
CA LYS A 293 -26.42 14.92 20.90
C LYS A 293 -26.42 16.25 20.15
N ALA A 294 -27.29 17.18 20.54
CA ALA A 294 -27.33 18.53 19.98
C ALA A 294 -26.03 19.29 20.29
N ALA A 295 -25.57 19.29 21.54
CA ALA A 295 -24.33 19.97 21.95
C ALA A 295 -23.07 19.36 21.31
N PHE A 296 -23.02 18.05 21.08
CA PHE A 296 -21.90 17.41 20.37
C PHE A 296 -21.94 17.69 18.85
N GLN A 297 -23.13 17.73 18.24
CA GLN A 297 -23.28 18.15 16.84
C GLN A 297 -23.01 19.64 16.64
N GLU A 298 -23.41 20.48 17.59
CA GLU A 298 -23.13 21.91 17.67
C GLU A 298 -21.65 22.16 17.92
N PHE A 299 -21.00 21.39 18.80
CA PHE A 299 -19.54 21.37 18.99
C PHE A 299 -18.77 21.00 17.71
N LEU A 300 -19.22 19.99 16.97
CA LEU A 300 -18.64 19.63 15.67
C LEU A 300 -18.88 20.74 14.64
N GLY A 301 -20.05 21.38 14.66
CA GLY A 301 -20.38 22.55 13.84
C GLY A 301 -19.52 23.79 14.18
N ASP A 302 -19.30 24.08 15.46
CA ASP A 302 -18.45 25.17 15.99
C ASP A 302 -16.96 24.95 15.72
N LEU A 303 -16.56 23.70 15.48
CA LEU A 303 -15.24 23.35 14.97
C LEU A 303 -15.13 23.51 13.44
N GLY A 304 -16.20 23.93 12.75
CA GLY A 304 -16.25 24.06 11.29
C GLY A 304 -16.31 22.72 10.55
N ILE A 305 -16.64 21.63 11.25
CA ILE A 305 -16.65 20.28 10.69
C ILE A 305 -18.06 19.99 10.16
N ASP A 306 -18.26 20.21 8.86
CA ASP A 306 -19.54 19.94 8.21
C ASP A 306 -19.82 18.43 8.20
N ILE A 307 -20.96 18.03 8.76
CA ILE A 307 -21.37 16.63 8.94
C ILE A 307 -21.81 16.01 7.59
N ASP A 308 -21.94 16.84 6.55
CA ASP A 308 -22.28 16.42 5.17
C ASP A 308 -21.05 16.10 4.30
N ILE A 309 -19.82 16.22 4.83
CA ILE A 309 -18.61 15.76 4.15
C ILE A 309 -18.64 14.24 4.07
N LYS A 310 -18.45 13.69 2.86
CA LYS A 310 -18.30 12.25 2.66
C LYS A 310 -16.80 11.89 2.69
N PRO A 311 -16.34 11.01 3.60
CA PRO A 311 -17.10 10.29 4.64
C PRO A 311 -17.38 11.14 5.89
N PRO A 312 -18.49 10.88 6.62
CA PRO A 312 -18.92 11.71 7.73
C PRO A 312 -17.94 11.68 8.91
N PRO A 313 -17.86 12.76 9.71
CA PRO A 313 -17.01 12.84 10.90
C PRO A 313 -17.23 11.65 11.84
N GLY A 314 -16.15 10.96 12.20
CA GLY A 314 -16.18 9.77 13.07
C GLY A 314 -16.55 8.45 12.40
N ALA A 315 -16.76 8.43 11.08
CA ALA A 315 -16.73 7.19 10.31
C ALA A 315 -15.42 6.42 10.58
N PRO A 316 -15.40 5.08 10.43
CA PRO A 316 -14.14 4.34 10.44
C PRO A 316 -13.18 5.02 9.48
N ILE A 317 -12.02 5.43 10.00
CA ILE A 317 -10.99 6.06 9.18
C ILE A 317 -10.73 5.09 8.04
N SER A 318 -11.04 5.55 6.81
CA SER A 318 -11.03 4.67 5.65
C SER A 318 -9.67 4.00 5.61
N LEU A 319 -9.67 2.71 5.27
CA LEU A 319 -8.44 2.01 4.98
C LEU A 319 -7.58 2.84 4.02
N ASP A 320 -8.23 3.57 3.10
CA ASP A 320 -7.69 4.38 2.00
C ASP A 320 -7.68 5.89 2.27
N SER A 321 -7.90 6.37 3.50
CA SER A 321 -7.88 7.82 3.74
C SER A 321 -6.45 8.34 3.58
N VAL A 322 -6.15 8.88 2.40
CA VAL A 322 -5.01 9.77 2.21
C VAL A 322 -5.46 11.11 2.81
N PRO A 323 -4.83 11.62 3.87
CA PRO A 323 -5.32 12.84 4.48
C PRO A 323 -5.11 14.01 3.52
N ASP A 324 -6.21 14.69 3.18
CA ASP A 324 -6.31 15.73 2.15
C ASP A 324 -5.43 16.93 2.48
N GLU A 325 -4.24 16.99 1.88
CA GLU A 325 -3.49 18.24 1.62
C GLU A 325 -2.84 18.13 0.25
N ALA A 326 -3.69 18.19 -0.79
CA ALA A 326 -3.26 18.41 -2.16
C ALA A 326 -2.72 19.85 -2.28
N GLY A 327 -1.41 20.05 -2.06
CA GLY A 327 -0.80 21.37 -2.21
C GLY A 327 0.64 21.55 -1.73
N ASP A 328 1.19 20.64 -0.92
CA ASP A 328 2.57 20.76 -0.45
C ASP A 328 3.58 20.31 -1.53
N TRP A 329 4.46 21.22 -1.96
CA TRP A 329 5.59 20.93 -2.84
C TRP A 329 6.50 19.82 -2.27
N GLY A 330 6.51 19.64 -0.94
CA GLY A 330 7.19 18.52 -0.29
C GLY A 330 6.64 17.16 -0.75
N MET A 331 5.32 17.01 -0.83
CA MET A 331 4.67 15.77 -1.28
C MET A 331 4.94 15.48 -2.76
N ALA A 332 4.85 16.52 -3.61
CA ALA A 332 5.21 16.41 -5.03
C ALA A 332 6.70 16.05 -5.19
N GLY A 333 7.58 16.62 -4.37
CA GLY A 333 9.00 16.29 -4.29
C GLY A 333 9.27 14.81 -4.03
N VAL A 334 8.67 14.27 -2.98
CA VAL A 334 8.83 12.85 -2.61
C VAL A 334 8.27 11.93 -3.70
N MET A 335 7.12 12.27 -4.29
CA MET A 335 6.56 11.54 -5.43
C MET A 335 7.54 11.47 -6.59
N SER A 336 8.06 12.62 -7.00
CA SER A 336 8.91 12.72 -8.18
C SER A 336 10.25 12.04 -7.97
N VAL A 337 10.85 12.16 -6.78
CA VAL A 337 12.08 11.44 -6.43
C VAL A 337 11.83 9.94 -6.35
N GLY A 338 10.75 9.49 -5.71
CA GLY A 338 10.40 8.08 -5.61
C GLY A 338 10.17 7.44 -6.99
N ALA A 339 9.44 8.12 -7.86
CA ALA A 339 9.21 7.69 -9.23
C ALA A 339 10.50 7.70 -10.06
N ALA A 340 11.38 8.68 -9.87
CA ALA A 340 12.68 8.77 -10.53
C ALA A 340 13.61 7.61 -10.13
N VAL A 341 13.69 7.29 -8.84
CA VAL A 341 14.47 6.16 -8.33
C VAL A 341 13.91 4.85 -8.88
N PHE A 342 12.59 4.63 -8.77
CA PHE A 342 11.96 3.39 -9.23
C PHE A 342 12.05 3.22 -10.75
N GLY A 343 11.81 4.28 -11.53
CA GLY A 343 11.95 4.28 -13.00
C GLY A 343 13.40 4.12 -13.46
N GLY A 344 14.33 4.80 -12.79
CA GLY A 344 15.75 4.82 -13.14
C GLY A 344 16.44 3.47 -13.03
N VAL A 345 16.01 2.60 -12.09
CA VAL A 345 16.58 1.25 -11.95
C VAL A 345 16.39 0.41 -13.22
N HIS A 346 15.32 0.61 -13.98
CA HIS A 346 15.09 -0.12 -15.24
C HIS A 346 16.12 0.23 -16.34
N ALA A 347 16.80 1.38 -16.22
CA ALA A 347 17.91 1.72 -17.11
C ALA A 347 19.12 0.78 -16.95
N VAL A 348 19.23 0.00 -15.87
CA VAL A 348 20.27 -1.05 -15.72
C VAL A 348 20.21 -2.06 -16.88
N ALA A 349 19.01 -2.32 -17.42
CA ALA A 349 18.81 -3.22 -18.56
C ALA A 349 19.15 -2.58 -19.93
N TRP A 350 19.92 -1.47 -19.97
CA TRP A 350 20.20 -0.70 -21.17
C TRP A 350 20.76 -1.53 -22.34
N ASN A 351 21.58 -2.54 -22.04
CA ASN A 351 22.25 -3.39 -23.03
C ASN A 351 21.81 -4.86 -22.94
N PHE A 352 20.62 -5.13 -22.40
CA PHE A 352 20.11 -6.50 -22.31
C PHE A 352 19.63 -7.00 -23.67
N ALA A 353 19.49 -8.32 -23.79
CA ALA A 353 18.91 -8.94 -24.97
C ALA A 353 17.39 -8.77 -24.94
N PHE A 354 16.83 -8.18 -26.00
CA PHE A 354 15.40 -8.05 -26.25
C PHE A 354 15.04 -8.80 -27.54
N PRO A 355 13.76 -9.18 -27.72
CA PRO A 355 13.34 -9.92 -28.92
C PRO A 355 13.56 -9.13 -30.21
N SER A 356 13.49 -7.79 -30.14
CA SER A 356 13.74 -6.89 -31.27
C SER A 356 14.45 -5.59 -30.84
N THR A 357 15.09 -4.93 -31.81
CA THR A 357 15.70 -3.60 -31.62
C THR A 357 14.66 -2.54 -31.25
N VAL A 358 13.43 -2.66 -31.76
CA VAL A 358 12.33 -1.72 -31.47
C VAL A 358 11.93 -1.83 -29.99
N GLU A 359 11.75 -3.05 -29.48
CA GLU A 359 11.43 -3.26 -28.06
C GLU A 359 12.53 -2.74 -27.14
N LEU A 360 13.81 -2.92 -27.51
CA LEU A 360 14.93 -2.34 -26.76
C LEU A 360 14.90 -0.80 -26.75
N ILE A 361 14.62 -0.16 -27.88
CA ILE A 361 14.52 1.29 -27.97
C ILE A 361 13.34 1.79 -27.13
N LEU A 362 12.18 1.15 -27.24
CA LEU A 362 11.00 1.47 -26.43
C LEU A 362 11.28 1.31 -24.94
N TRP A 363 11.99 0.25 -24.53
CA TRP A 363 12.44 0.05 -23.15
C TRP A 363 13.30 1.20 -22.64
N ARG A 364 14.29 1.63 -23.43
CA ARG A 364 15.19 2.75 -23.09
C ARG A 364 14.41 4.05 -22.95
N CYS A 365 13.53 4.34 -23.92
CA CYS A 365 12.67 5.52 -23.89
C CYS A 365 11.73 5.50 -22.68
N ALA A 366 11.08 4.38 -22.40
CA ALA A 366 10.17 4.24 -21.26
C ALA A 366 10.90 4.34 -19.92
N SER A 367 12.10 3.77 -19.80
CA SER A 367 12.92 3.85 -18.59
C SER A 367 13.37 5.30 -18.32
N ILE A 368 13.84 6.02 -19.34
CA ILE A 368 14.19 7.44 -19.21
C ILE A 368 12.95 8.26 -18.88
N TYR A 369 11.85 8.05 -19.60
CA TYR A 369 10.62 8.82 -19.41
C TYR A 369 10.04 8.63 -18.01
N THR A 370 9.94 7.39 -17.53
CA THR A 370 9.44 7.11 -16.17
C THR A 370 10.36 7.65 -15.08
N ALA A 371 11.67 7.79 -15.36
CA ALA A 371 12.59 8.42 -14.42
C ALA A 371 12.52 9.97 -14.43
N ALA A 372 12.41 10.58 -15.61
CA ALA A 372 12.55 12.02 -15.79
C ALA A 372 11.22 12.79 -15.73
N ALA A 373 10.13 12.23 -16.27
CA ALA A 373 8.87 12.95 -16.42
C ALA A 373 8.30 13.50 -15.10
N PRO A 374 8.27 12.73 -13.98
CA PRO A 374 7.79 13.25 -12.70
C PRO A 374 8.63 14.41 -12.14
N LEU A 375 9.96 14.39 -12.36
CA LEU A 375 10.84 15.48 -11.94
C LEU A 375 10.61 16.73 -12.78
N CYS A 376 10.46 16.56 -14.10
CA CYS A 376 10.19 17.66 -15.03
C CYS A 376 8.84 18.32 -14.74
N THR A 377 7.77 17.54 -14.54
CA THR A 377 6.43 18.10 -14.25
C THR A 377 6.41 18.84 -12.91
N MET A 378 7.07 18.30 -11.88
CA MET A 378 7.23 18.98 -10.59
C MET A 378 7.99 20.30 -10.73
N LEU A 379 9.15 20.30 -11.41
CA LEU A 379 9.97 21.49 -11.59
C LEU A 379 9.22 22.57 -12.39
N LEU A 380 8.57 22.19 -13.48
CA LEU A 380 7.78 23.12 -14.30
C LEU A 380 6.59 23.69 -13.53
N GLY A 381 5.90 22.86 -12.74
CA GLY A 381 4.84 23.33 -11.85
C GLY A 381 5.38 24.34 -10.82
N TYR A 382 6.51 24.05 -10.20
CA TYR A 382 7.14 24.92 -9.20
C TYR A 382 7.54 26.28 -9.80
N ILE A 383 8.16 26.25 -10.99
CA ILE A 383 8.52 27.46 -11.74
C ILE A 383 7.28 28.26 -12.12
N ASN A 384 6.22 27.61 -12.61
CA ASN A 384 4.98 28.27 -13.01
C ASN A 384 4.32 29.02 -11.84
N VAL A 385 4.28 28.41 -10.65
CA VAL A 385 3.76 29.07 -9.43
C VAL A 385 4.69 30.18 -8.94
N LYS A 386 6.02 30.00 -9.00
CA LYS A 386 6.98 31.02 -8.54
C LYS A 386 7.10 32.24 -9.45
N LEU A 387 6.85 32.06 -10.75
CA LEU A 387 6.85 33.16 -11.72
C LEU A 387 5.56 33.97 -11.69
N ASP A 388 4.63 33.67 -10.79
CA ASP A 388 3.34 34.36 -10.61
C ASP A 388 2.63 34.59 -11.95
N SER A 389 2.65 33.54 -12.80
CA SER A 389 1.97 33.57 -14.09
C SER A 389 0.47 33.48 -13.84
N ASP A 390 -0.13 34.59 -13.44
CA ASP A 390 -1.57 34.75 -13.23
C ASP A 390 -2.36 34.74 -14.57
N SER A 391 -1.69 34.38 -15.67
CA SER A 391 -2.33 34.12 -16.95
C SER A 391 -3.14 32.82 -16.87
N SER A 392 -4.47 32.95 -16.88
CA SER A 392 -5.40 31.82 -16.94
C SER A 392 -5.05 30.81 -18.05
N ILE A 393 -4.56 31.30 -19.19
CA ILE A 393 -4.12 30.47 -20.32
C ILE A 393 -2.90 29.61 -19.96
N GLY A 394 -1.91 30.17 -19.27
CA GLY A 394 -0.72 29.45 -18.84
C GLY A 394 -1.04 28.32 -17.87
N ASN A 395 -1.93 28.57 -16.90
CA ASN A 395 -2.34 27.58 -15.90
C ASN A 395 -3.17 26.43 -16.52
N VAL A 396 -4.04 26.73 -17.49
CA VAL A 396 -4.78 25.72 -18.26
C VAL A 396 -3.82 24.86 -19.09
N PHE A 397 -2.88 25.48 -19.80
CA PHE A 397 -1.87 24.75 -20.58
C PHE A 397 -1.01 23.84 -19.69
N MET A 398 -0.53 24.35 -18.56
CA MET A 398 0.26 23.57 -17.60
C MET A 398 -0.52 22.40 -17.02
N SER A 399 -1.80 22.61 -16.69
CA SER A 399 -2.67 21.54 -16.19
C SER A 399 -2.89 20.46 -17.24
N ALA A 400 -3.18 20.85 -18.50
CA ALA A 400 -3.32 19.92 -19.61
C ALA A 400 -2.03 19.13 -19.87
N PHE A 401 -0.88 19.79 -19.83
CA PHE A 401 0.44 19.16 -19.96
C PHE A 401 0.70 18.14 -18.85
N CYS A 402 0.38 18.47 -17.58
CA CYS A 402 0.55 17.54 -16.46
C CYS A 402 -0.34 16.30 -16.61
N ILE A 403 -1.61 16.48 -17.00
CA ILE A 403 -2.55 15.37 -17.24
C ILE A 403 -2.04 14.47 -18.38
N PHE A 404 -1.60 15.07 -19.49
CA PHE A 404 -1.04 14.33 -20.62
C PHE A 404 0.23 13.56 -20.25
N SER A 405 1.15 14.19 -19.50
CA SER A 405 2.38 13.56 -19.04
C SER A 405 2.08 12.40 -18.08
N ALA A 406 1.13 12.56 -17.15
CA ALA A 406 0.67 11.49 -16.26
C ALA A 406 0.05 10.31 -17.04
N PHE A 407 -0.77 10.59 -18.07
CA PHE A 407 -1.32 9.56 -18.95
C PHE A 407 -0.23 8.77 -19.67
N LEU A 408 0.75 9.46 -20.28
CA LEU A 408 1.90 8.81 -20.91
C LEU A 408 2.75 8.01 -19.91
N TYR A 409 2.84 8.48 -18.67
CA TYR A 409 3.58 7.78 -17.61
C TYR A 409 2.95 6.42 -17.28
N VAL A 410 1.62 6.37 -17.19
CA VAL A 410 0.89 5.10 -17.00
C VAL A 410 1.15 4.16 -18.18
N ILE A 411 1.11 4.66 -19.42
CA ILE A 411 1.41 3.83 -20.60
C ILE A 411 2.84 3.29 -20.56
N ALA A 412 3.83 4.13 -20.26
CA ALA A 412 5.22 3.71 -20.16
C ALA A 412 5.43 2.66 -19.05
N ARG A 413 4.75 2.81 -17.91
CA ARG A 413 4.79 1.82 -16.82
C ARG A 413 4.18 0.49 -17.22
N LEU A 414 3.01 0.51 -17.86
CA LEU A 414 2.37 -0.71 -18.35
C LEU A 414 3.22 -1.41 -19.41
N PHE A 415 3.87 -0.64 -20.29
CA PHE A 415 4.82 -1.17 -21.26
C PHE A 415 5.99 -1.89 -20.58
N ILE A 416 6.67 -1.23 -19.62
CA ILE A 416 7.78 -1.84 -18.86
C ILE A 416 7.30 -3.13 -18.17
N LEU A 417 6.13 -3.11 -17.51
CA LEU A 417 5.55 -4.29 -16.86
C LEU A 417 5.36 -5.46 -17.81
N VAL A 418 4.73 -5.23 -18.97
CA VAL A 418 4.49 -6.28 -19.98
C VAL A 418 5.81 -6.79 -20.56
N GLU A 419 6.74 -5.90 -20.86
CA GLU A 419 8.00 -6.24 -21.50
C GLU A 419 8.92 -7.09 -20.59
N MET A 420 8.85 -6.87 -19.27
CA MET A 420 9.58 -7.71 -18.29
C MET A 420 9.15 -9.18 -18.32
N PHE A 421 7.88 -9.46 -18.59
CA PHE A 421 7.41 -10.84 -18.75
C PHE A 421 7.73 -11.38 -20.15
N ARG A 422 7.58 -10.55 -21.18
CA ARG A 422 7.84 -10.92 -22.56
C ARG A 422 9.29 -11.35 -22.77
N THR A 423 10.23 -10.62 -22.20
CA THR A 423 11.67 -10.89 -22.30
C THR A 423 12.11 -12.20 -21.64
N LEU A 424 11.33 -12.77 -20.70
CA LEU A 424 11.62 -14.09 -20.11
C LEU A 424 11.69 -15.20 -21.16
N CYS A 425 10.89 -15.10 -22.22
CA CYS A 425 10.86 -16.07 -23.32
C CYS A 425 12.03 -15.90 -24.31
N PHE A 426 12.91 -14.92 -24.10
CA PHE A 426 14.01 -14.57 -25.01
C PHE A 426 15.33 -14.33 -24.23
N LEU A 427 15.47 -14.95 -23.07
CA LEU A 427 16.66 -14.79 -22.24
C LEU A 427 17.89 -15.45 -22.88
N PRO A 428 19.07 -14.82 -22.77
CA PRO A 428 20.31 -15.42 -23.27
C PRO A 428 20.68 -16.66 -22.46
N PRO A 429 21.42 -17.64 -23.02
CA PRO A 429 21.63 -18.92 -22.37
C PRO A 429 22.36 -18.85 -21.02
N GLY A 430 23.24 -17.84 -20.84
CA GLY A 430 23.89 -17.57 -19.55
C GLY A 430 22.93 -17.25 -18.39
N SER A 431 21.67 -16.91 -18.69
CA SER A 431 20.62 -16.67 -17.68
C SER A 431 20.30 -17.92 -16.86
N TYR A 432 20.52 -19.11 -17.44
CA TYR A 432 20.16 -20.40 -16.86
C TYR A 432 21.32 -21.08 -16.10
N ILE A 433 22.50 -20.47 -16.09
CA ILE A 433 23.64 -20.92 -15.28
C ILE A 433 23.33 -20.64 -13.82
N SER A 434 23.28 -21.70 -13.00
CA SER A 434 23.10 -21.59 -11.54
C SER A 434 24.33 -20.96 -10.89
N THR A 435 24.11 -20.31 -9.75
CA THR A 435 25.22 -19.79 -8.93
C THR A 435 25.27 -20.53 -7.60
N TRP A 436 26.31 -20.27 -6.80
CA TRP A 436 26.45 -20.88 -5.47
C TRP A 436 25.25 -20.64 -4.56
N THR A 437 24.43 -19.61 -4.82
CA THR A 437 23.21 -19.32 -4.07
C THR A 437 22.18 -20.43 -4.16
N THR A 438 22.22 -21.27 -5.21
CA THR A 438 21.34 -22.45 -5.35
C THR A 438 21.64 -23.52 -4.30
N ASN A 439 22.86 -23.54 -3.74
CA ASN A 439 23.28 -24.51 -2.73
C ASN A 439 22.93 -24.08 -1.29
N MET A 440 22.40 -22.87 -1.11
CA MET A 440 21.94 -22.39 0.19
C MET A 440 20.43 -22.59 0.35
N PRO A 441 19.97 -22.95 1.56
CA PRO A 441 18.54 -23.15 1.81
C PRO A 441 17.78 -21.85 1.52
N HIS A 442 16.81 -21.95 0.62
CA HIS A 442 15.87 -20.88 0.29
C HIS A 442 14.60 -21.08 1.12
N LEU A 443 14.05 -19.97 1.62
CA LEU A 443 12.75 -19.94 2.29
C LEU A 443 11.66 -19.90 1.20
N ALA A 444 11.41 -21.02 0.52
CA ALA A 444 10.31 -21.12 -0.45
C ALA A 444 9.02 -21.59 0.22
#